data_AF-A0A4U8VPQ3-F1
#
_entry.id   AF-A0A4U8VPQ3-F1
#
_cell.length_a   1.000
_cell.length_b   1.000
_cell.length_c   1.000
_cell.angle_alpha   90.00
_cell.angle_beta   90.00
_cell.angle_gamma   90.00
#
_symmetry.space_group_name_H-M   'P 1'
#
loop_
_entity.id
_entity.type
_entity.pdbx_description
1 polymer ?
#
loop_
_entity_poly.entity_id
_entity_poly.type
_entity_poly.pdbx_seq_one_letter_code
_entity_poly.pdbx_strand_id
1 'polypeptide(L)'
;LYDLTKIDRWFLEKFKNILNYYKELECIDSSSITFELLKQAKKIGFSDKQIAAAIKSTEVAVRKLREEYNITPFVKKIDTVAAEWPASTNYLYLTYNANTHDLDFPGDYTMVLGSGVYRIGSSVEFDWCAVG
;
A
#
# COMPACT_ATOMS: atom_id res chain seq x y z
N LEU A 1 4.83 27.45 -0.41
CA LEU A 1 4.36 26.36 0.50
C LEU A 1 5.34 26.09 1.63
N TYR A 2 6.64 25.90 1.34
CA TYR A 2 7.69 25.78 2.37
C TYR A 2 7.65 26.92 3.39
N ASP A 3 7.61 28.18 2.92
CA ASP A 3 7.68 29.35 3.82
C ASP A 3 6.54 29.40 4.85
N LEU A 4 5.38 28.83 4.50
CA LEU A 4 4.17 28.79 5.34
C LEU A 4 4.11 27.57 6.28
N THR A 5 4.62 26.41 5.85
CA THR A 5 4.44 25.13 6.57
C THR A 5 5.68 24.63 7.28
N LYS A 6 6.86 25.10 6.84
CA LYS A 6 8.19 24.59 7.21
C LYS A 6 8.41 23.10 6.92
N ILE A 7 7.55 22.47 6.10
CA ILE A 7 7.75 21.11 5.60
C ILE A 7 8.87 21.16 4.55
N ASP A 8 9.91 20.35 4.74
CA ASP A 8 11.06 20.30 3.84
C ASP A 8 10.65 20.09 2.36
N ARG A 9 11.35 20.79 1.47
CA ARG A 9 11.03 20.79 0.03
C ARG A 9 11.08 19.39 -0.59
N TRP A 10 11.90 18.49 -0.05
CA TRP A 10 11.96 17.10 -0.47
C TRP A 10 10.60 16.40 -0.31
N PHE A 11 9.92 16.56 0.84
CA PHE A 11 8.59 15.99 1.07
C PHE A 11 7.53 16.67 0.18
N LEU A 12 7.61 17.99 0.02
CA LEU A 12 6.68 18.72 -0.84
C LEU A 12 6.75 18.24 -2.29
N GLU A 13 7.94 17.91 -2.79
CA GLU A 13 8.09 17.33 -4.11
C GLU A 13 7.49 15.91 -4.18
N LYS A 14 7.62 15.09 -3.13
CA LYS A 14 6.92 13.79 -3.08
C LYS A 14 5.40 13.94 -3.12
N PHE A 15 4.83 14.92 -2.41
CA PHE A 15 3.40 15.21 -2.49
C PHE A 15 2.99 15.67 -3.89
N LYS A 16 3.79 16.53 -4.51
CA LYS A 16 3.55 16.99 -5.87
C LYS A 16 3.55 15.83 -6.87
N ASN A 17 4.45 14.86 -6.72
CA ASN A 17 4.48 13.67 -7.57
C ASN A 17 3.19 12.85 -7.46
N ILE A 18 2.69 12.64 -6.23
CA ILE A 18 1.41 11.94 -6.00
C ILE A 18 0.26 12.72 -6.66
N LEU A 19 0.21 14.04 -6.49
CA LEU A 19 -0.85 14.87 -7.07
C LEU A 19 -0.81 14.90 -8.60
N ASN A 20 0.38 14.99 -9.20
CA ASN A 20 0.54 14.95 -10.65
C ASN A 20 0.05 13.62 -11.21
N TYR A 21 0.42 12.51 -10.55
CA TYR A 21 -0.02 11.19 -10.97
C TYR A 21 -1.54 11.00 -10.85
N TYR A 22 -2.15 11.56 -9.80
CA TYR A 22 -3.61 11.55 -9.68
C TYR A 22 -4.30 12.29 -10.83
N LYS A 23 -3.77 13.45 -11.24
CA LYS A 23 -4.28 14.20 -12.41
C LYS A 23 -4.11 13.43 -13.72
N GLU A 24 -3.00 12.70 -13.87
CA GLU A 24 -2.81 11.81 -15.02
C GLU A 24 -3.88 10.70 -15.04
N LEU A 25 -4.21 10.12 -13.88
CA LEU A 25 -5.30 9.14 -13.77
C LEU A 25 -6.67 9.73 -14.09
N GLU A 26 -6.96 10.98 -13.70
CA GLU A 26 -8.24 11.65 -14.02
C GLU A 26 -8.46 11.86 -15.52
N CYS A 27 -7.40 11.91 -16.31
CA CYS A 27 -7.46 12.02 -17.77
C CYS A 27 -7.72 10.68 -18.48
N ILE A 28 -7.79 9.57 -17.74
CA ILE A 28 -7.91 8.22 -18.28
C ILE A 28 -9.33 7.70 -18.07
N ASP A 29 -9.92 7.16 -19.12
CA ASP A 29 -11.18 6.44 -19.03
C ASP A 29 -11.00 5.08 -18.36
N SER A 30 -12.00 4.64 -17.60
CA SER A 30 -11.96 3.36 -16.89
C SER A 30 -11.63 2.14 -17.76
N SER A 31 -11.96 2.18 -19.06
CA SER A 31 -11.69 1.10 -20.02
C SER A 31 -10.30 1.15 -20.66
N SER A 32 -9.53 2.21 -20.46
CA SER A 32 -8.23 2.44 -21.12
C SER A 32 -7.03 2.44 -20.16
N ILE A 33 -7.27 2.18 -18.86
CA ILE A 33 -6.17 2.06 -17.89
C ILE A 33 -5.28 0.86 -18.24
N THR A 34 -3.99 1.13 -18.48
CA THR A 34 -3.03 0.11 -18.89
C THR A 34 -2.38 -0.57 -17.69
N PHE A 35 -1.82 -1.76 -17.92
CA PHE A 35 -1.02 -2.49 -16.94
C PHE A 35 0.05 -1.62 -16.28
N GLU A 36 0.84 -0.88 -17.06
CA GLU A 36 1.94 -0.08 -16.55
C GLU A 36 1.44 1.08 -15.67
N LEU A 37 0.37 1.76 -16.08
CA LEU A 37 -0.23 2.82 -15.29
C LEU A 37 -0.77 2.29 -13.96
N LEU A 38 -1.51 1.17 -14.00
CA LEU A 38 -2.04 0.56 -12.78
C LEU A 38 -0.89 0.13 -11.86
N LYS A 39 0.16 -0.51 -12.39
CA LYS A 39 1.33 -0.96 -11.63
C LYS A 39 2.08 0.21 -10.99
N GLN A 40 2.31 1.29 -11.72
CA GLN A 40 2.98 2.48 -11.19
C GLN A 40 2.13 3.18 -10.14
N ALA A 41 0.81 3.30 -10.33
CA ALA A 41 -0.11 3.82 -9.32
C ALA A 41 0.02 3.06 -7.99
N LYS A 42 0.08 1.71 -8.05
CA LYS A 42 0.27 0.89 -6.86
C LYS A 42 1.65 1.08 -6.20
N LYS A 43 2.71 1.22 -7.00
CA LYS A 43 4.08 1.44 -6.50
C LYS A 43 4.26 2.76 -5.75
N ILE A 44 3.52 3.80 -6.12
CA ILE A 44 3.54 5.09 -5.42
C ILE A 44 2.47 5.21 -4.32
N GLY A 45 1.73 4.12 -4.04
CA GLY A 45 0.86 4.01 -2.85
C GLY A 45 -0.63 4.29 -3.07
N PHE A 46 -1.11 4.38 -4.32
CA PHE A 46 -2.55 4.54 -4.55
C PHE A 46 -3.34 3.28 -4.16
N SER A 47 -4.39 3.48 -3.36
CA SER A 47 -5.39 2.45 -3.09
C SER A 47 -6.30 2.21 -4.31
N ASP A 48 -6.90 1.01 -4.40
CA ASP A 48 -7.84 0.68 -5.48
C ASP A 48 -9.03 1.66 -5.49
N LYS A 49 -9.46 2.12 -4.30
CA LYS A 49 -10.48 3.15 -4.11
C LYS A 49 -10.10 4.51 -4.71
N GLN A 50 -8.87 4.97 -4.50
CA GLN A 50 -8.42 6.26 -5.06
C GLN A 50 -8.30 6.20 -6.58
N ILE A 51 -7.79 5.09 -7.12
CA ILE A 51 -7.72 4.88 -8.58
C ILE A 51 -9.13 4.86 -9.16
N ALA A 52 -10.05 4.11 -8.53
CA ALA A 52 -11.44 4.04 -8.95
C ALA A 52 -12.12 5.43 -8.97
N ALA A 53 -11.87 6.26 -7.96
CA ALA A 53 -12.37 7.62 -7.91
C ALA A 53 -11.85 8.48 -9.08
N ALA A 54 -10.55 8.39 -9.39
CA ALA A 54 -9.93 9.15 -10.48
C ALA A 54 -10.49 8.77 -11.86
N ILE A 55 -10.62 7.47 -12.15
CA ILE A 55 -11.07 6.97 -13.47
C ILE A 55 -12.60 6.79 -13.57
N LYS A 56 -13.36 7.26 -12.56
CA LYS A 56 -14.83 7.15 -12.47
C LYS A 56 -15.33 5.69 -12.56
N SER A 57 -14.67 4.79 -11.84
CA SER A 57 -15.00 3.36 -11.73
C SER A 57 -15.36 2.98 -10.30
N THR A 58 -15.53 1.67 -10.05
CA THR A 58 -15.74 1.14 -8.69
C THR A 58 -14.47 0.48 -8.17
N GLU A 59 -14.27 0.50 -6.85
CA GLU A 59 -13.13 -0.15 -6.20
C GLU A 59 -13.03 -1.64 -6.57
N VAL A 60 -14.18 -2.32 -6.64
CA VAL A 60 -14.25 -3.74 -7.01
C VAL A 60 -13.80 -3.96 -8.45
N ALA A 61 -14.18 -3.08 -9.39
CA ALA A 61 -13.76 -3.20 -10.79
C ALA A 61 -12.23 -2.99 -10.94
N VAL A 62 -11.68 -1.98 -10.28
CA VAL A 62 -10.22 -1.75 -10.27
C VAL A 62 -9.48 -2.92 -9.63
N ARG A 63 -10.00 -3.47 -8.53
CA ARG A 63 -9.43 -4.64 -7.87
C ARG A 63 -9.40 -5.86 -8.80
N LYS A 64 -10.51 -6.15 -9.48
CA LYS A 64 -10.58 -7.26 -10.45
C LYS A 64 -9.57 -7.09 -11.57
N LEU A 65 -9.52 -5.92 -12.20
CA LEU A 65 -8.55 -5.63 -13.25
C LEU A 65 -7.09 -5.77 -12.76
N ARG A 66 -6.83 -5.30 -11.54
CA ARG A 66 -5.51 -5.43 -10.90
C ARG A 66 -5.12 -6.90 -10.71
N GLU A 67 -6.07 -7.74 -10.28
CA GLU A 67 -5.88 -9.19 -10.11
C GLU A 67 -5.71 -9.91 -11.47
N GLU A 68 -6.48 -9.55 -12.50
CA GLU A 68 -6.33 -10.07 -13.88
C GLU A 68 -4.94 -9.76 -14.46
N TYR A 69 -4.41 -8.59 -14.13
CA TYR A 69 -3.05 -8.18 -14.48
C TYR A 69 -1.96 -8.79 -13.58
N ASN A 70 -2.31 -9.63 -12.60
CA ASN A 70 -1.38 -10.19 -11.62
C ASN A 70 -0.56 -9.12 -10.87
N ILE A 71 -1.17 -7.96 -10.62
CA ILE A 71 -0.55 -6.87 -9.85
C ILE A 71 -0.92 -7.05 -8.37
N THR A 72 -0.17 -7.90 -7.68
CA THR A 72 -0.29 -8.15 -6.23
C THR A 72 0.93 -7.62 -5.49
N PRO A 73 0.79 -7.18 -4.23
CA PRO A 73 1.95 -6.80 -3.43
C PRO A 73 2.75 -8.04 -3.05
N PHE A 74 4.03 -7.84 -2.75
CA PHE A 74 4.93 -8.87 -2.23
C PHE A 74 5.11 -8.70 -0.73
N VAL A 75 5.40 -9.82 -0.05
CA VAL A 75 5.66 -9.85 1.39
C VAL A 75 7.16 -9.77 1.62
N LYS A 76 7.58 -8.79 2.42
CA LYS A 76 9.00 -8.53 2.73
C LYS A 76 9.25 -8.58 4.23
N LYS A 77 10.44 -9.06 4.61
CA LYS A 77 10.90 -9.11 6.01
C LYS A 77 11.61 -7.82 6.40
N ILE A 78 11.46 -7.44 7.66
CA ILE A 78 12.29 -6.42 8.29
C ILE A 78 13.41 -7.16 9.04
N ASP A 79 14.63 -7.04 8.52
CA ASP A 79 15.80 -7.80 8.98
C ASP A 79 16.82 -6.93 9.75
N THR A 80 16.59 -5.62 9.85
CA THR A 80 17.49 -4.60 10.43
C THR A 80 18.81 -4.34 9.68
N VAL A 81 19.16 -5.16 8.70
CA VAL A 81 20.47 -5.15 8.01
C VAL A 81 20.35 -5.09 6.48
N ALA A 82 19.18 -4.76 5.95
CA ALA A 82 18.90 -4.65 4.52
C ALA A 82 19.34 -5.91 3.73
N ALA A 83 18.96 -7.07 4.25
CA ALA A 83 19.22 -8.41 3.74
C ALA A 83 20.70 -8.87 3.74
N GLU A 84 21.59 -8.20 4.49
CA GLU A 84 22.97 -8.67 4.68
C GLU A 84 23.02 -10.07 5.32
N TRP A 85 22.13 -10.30 6.30
CA TRP A 85 21.98 -11.57 6.99
C TRP A 85 20.53 -12.01 6.97
N PRO A 86 20.26 -13.33 6.86
CA PRO A 86 18.90 -13.84 6.87
C PRO A 86 18.23 -13.57 8.23
N ALA A 87 17.06 -12.93 8.21
CA ALA A 87 16.27 -12.70 9.41
C ALA A 87 15.70 -14.01 9.94
N SER A 88 15.88 -14.26 11.24
CA SER A 88 15.28 -15.40 11.94
C SER A 88 13.81 -15.19 12.30
N THR A 89 13.30 -13.96 12.22
CA THR A 89 11.93 -13.58 12.61
C THR A 89 11.05 -13.20 11.41
N ASN A 90 9.73 -13.31 11.58
CA ASN A 90 8.74 -12.94 10.57
C ASN A 90 8.05 -11.63 10.94
N TYR A 91 8.81 -10.53 11.02
CA TYR A 91 8.25 -9.18 11.05
C TYR A 91 8.11 -8.65 9.63
N LEU A 92 6.87 -8.52 9.16
CA LEU A 92 6.55 -8.45 7.72
C LEU A 92 5.84 -7.15 7.33
N TYR A 93 6.03 -6.74 6.08
CA TYR A 93 5.23 -5.69 5.44
C TYR A 93 4.93 -6.05 3.97
N LEU A 94 3.96 -5.36 3.38
CA LEU A 94 3.57 -5.51 1.98
C LEU A 94 4.11 -4.36 1.14
N THR A 95 4.60 -4.67 -0.07
CA THR A 95 5.04 -3.64 -1.02
C THR A 95 4.81 -4.04 -2.46
N TYR A 96 4.46 -3.07 -3.30
CA TYR A 96 4.43 -3.22 -4.77
C TYR A 96 5.80 -2.97 -5.42
N ASN A 97 6.79 -2.53 -4.64
CA ASN A 97 8.16 -2.25 -5.10
C ASN A 97 9.08 -3.47 -4.85
N ALA A 98 8.67 -4.63 -5.35
CA ALA A 98 9.39 -5.89 -5.23
C ALA A 98 9.06 -6.84 -6.39
N ASN A 99 9.77 -7.96 -6.45
CA ASN A 99 9.62 -8.98 -7.49
C ASN A 99 9.39 -10.40 -6.94
N THR A 100 9.63 -10.63 -5.66
CA THR A 100 9.53 -11.93 -4.99
C THR A 100 9.09 -11.76 -3.54
N HIS A 101 8.53 -12.81 -2.94
CA HIS A 101 8.28 -12.87 -1.50
C HIS A 101 9.52 -13.35 -0.75
N ASP A 102 9.68 -12.95 0.51
CA ASP A 102 10.80 -13.40 1.37
C ASP A 102 10.46 -14.67 2.20
N LEU A 103 9.28 -15.26 1.96
CA LEU A 103 8.80 -16.47 2.64
C LEU A 103 7.79 -17.24 1.77
N ASP A 104 7.59 -18.50 2.14
CA ASP A 104 6.55 -19.37 1.61
C ASP A 104 5.22 -19.21 2.38
N PHE A 105 4.12 -19.60 1.74
CA PHE A 105 2.76 -19.51 2.30
C PHE A 105 2.11 -20.90 2.35
N PRO A 106 2.51 -21.76 3.31
CA PRO A 106 1.98 -23.13 3.39
C PRO A 106 0.49 -23.21 3.77
N GLY A 107 -0.09 -22.12 4.30
CA GLY A 107 -1.50 -22.06 4.69
C GLY A 107 -1.75 -22.48 6.14
N ASP A 108 -3.01 -22.74 6.46
CA ASP A 108 -3.48 -23.24 7.78
C ASP A 108 -3.12 -22.33 8.98
N TYR A 109 -3.17 -21.02 8.75
CA TYR A 109 -2.99 -20.00 9.78
C TYR A 109 -4.31 -19.34 10.17
N THR A 110 -4.41 -18.94 11.44
CA THR A 110 -5.51 -18.11 11.92
C THR A 110 -5.08 -16.64 11.89
N MET A 111 -5.90 -15.78 11.28
CA MET A 111 -5.65 -14.34 11.25
C MET A 111 -6.35 -13.65 12.42
N VAL A 112 -5.61 -12.84 13.17
CA VAL A 112 -6.14 -11.95 14.22
C VAL A 112 -5.99 -10.51 13.74
N LEU A 113 -7.08 -9.74 13.76
CA LEU A 113 -7.09 -8.34 13.35
C LEU A 113 -7.01 -7.43 14.59
N GLY A 114 -6.00 -6.56 14.62
CA GLY A 114 -5.86 -5.55 15.69
C GLY A 114 -6.83 -4.37 15.55
N SER A 115 -6.88 -3.52 16.59
CA SER A 115 -7.77 -2.37 16.69
C SER A 115 -7.33 -1.14 15.89
N GLY A 116 -6.10 -1.12 15.37
CA GLY A 116 -5.54 0.02 14.65
C GLY A 116 -5.05 1.12 15.59
N VAL A 117 -5.19 2.38 15.17
CA VAL A 117 -4.71 3.53 15.95
C VAL A 117 -5.63 3.83 17.15
N TYR A 118 -5.03 4.17 18.29
CA TYR A 118 -5.79 4.59 19.48
C TYR A 118 -6.57 5.87 19.22
N ARG A 119 -7.78 5.90 19.76
CA ARG A 119 -8.71 7.04 19.72
C ARG A 119 -9.67 6.97 20.90
N ILE A 120 -10.35 8.06 21.22
CA ILE A 120 -11.38 8.05 22.27
C ILE A 120 -12.41 6.95 21.93
N GLY A 121 -12.64 6.04 22.89
CA GLY A 121 -13.49 4.85 22.72
C GLY A 121 -12.80 3.63 22.10
N SER A 122 -11.49 3.67 21.86
CA SER A 122 -10.67 2.54 21.39
C SER A 122 -9.24 2.66 21.91
N SER A 123 -8.93 2.01 23.03
CA SER A 123 -7.65 2.09 23.72
C SER A 123 -7.05 0.70 23.99
N VAL A 124 -6.15 0.61 24.98
CA VAL A 124 -5.34 -0.56 25.33
C VAL A 124 -6.15 -1.82 25.64
N GLU A 125 -7.41 -1.68 26.03
CA GLU A 125 -8.31 -2.81 26.25
C GLU A 125 -8.42 -3.72 25.02
N PHE A 126 -8.36 -3.17 23.82
CA PHE A 126 -8.42 -3.96 22.59
C PHE A 126 -7.09 -4.62 22.23
N ASP A 127 -5.95 -4.06 22.67
CA ASP A 127 -4.64 -4.69 22.53
C ASP A 127 -4.53 -5.90 23.48
N TRP A 128 -5.03 -5.74 24.72
CA TRP A 128 -5.09 -6.82 25.69
C TRP A 128 -5.92 -8.02 25.20
N CYS A 129 -7.07 -7.78 24.57
CA CYS A 129 -7.92 -8.83 23.98
C CYS A 129 -7.28 -9.54 22.77
N ALA A 130 -6.31 -8.94 22.10
CA ALA A 130 -5.62 -9.55 20.96
C ALA A 130 -4.43 -10.42 21.40
N VAL A 131 -3.88 -10.15 22.58
CA VAL A 131 -2.72 -10.86 23.16
C VAL A 131 -3.14 -12.03 24.05
N GLY A 132 -4.25 -11.87 24.78
CA GLY A 132 -4.78 -12.88 25.73
C GLY A 132 -5.52 -14.02 25.04
#